data_AF-A0A485ARU9-F1
#
_entry.id   AF-A0A485ARU9-F1
#
_cell.length_a   1.000
_cell.length_b   1.000
_cell.length_c   1.000
_cell.angle_alpha   90.00
_cell.angle_beta   90.00
_cell.angle_gamma   90.00
#
_symmetry.space_group_name_H-M   'P 1'
#
loop_
_entity.id
_entity.type
_entity.pdbx_description
1 polymer ?
#
loop_
_entity_poly.entity_id
_entity_poly.type
_entity_poly.pdbx_seq_one_letter_code
_entity_poly.pdbx_strand_id
1 'polypeptide(L)' 'MNRFIRVDSQKCIGCKACEVACVMSHNEEQHVLNVSQFVPRITVVKMNNQRGAATCHHCEDAPCARSCPNGAIRQAG' A
#
# COMPACT_ATOMS: atom_id res chain seq x y z
N MET A 1 2.40 19.65 -7.08
CA MET A 1 3.50 18.71 -7.40
C MET A 1 3.00 17.31 -7.07
N ASN A 2 2.95 16.40 -8.05
CA ASN A 2 2.40 15.06 -7.84
C ASN A 2 3.37 14.23 -6.99
N ARG A 3 2.86 13.65 -5.89
CA ARG A 3 3.62 12.73 -5.04
C ARG A 3 3.38 11.32 -5.54
N PHE A 4 4.44 10.53 -5.69
CA PHE A 4 4.33 9.13 -6.10
C PHE A 4 5.34 8.26 -5.35
N ILE A 5 5.03 6.98 -5.25
CA ILE A 5 5.90 5.95 -4.68
C ILE A 5 6.39 5.08 -5.83
N ARG A 6 7.71 4.86 -5.89
CA ARG A 6 8.34 3.93 -6.83
C ARG A 6 8.99 2.80 -6.06
N VAL A 7 8.68 1.57 -6.44
CA VAL A 7 9.33 0.37 -5.91
C VAL A 7 10.38 -0.12 -6.89
N ASP A 8 11.63 -0.25 -6.44
CA ASP A 8 12.72 -0.87 -7.19
C ASP A 8 12.76 -2.37 -6.86
N SER A 9 12.30 -3.20 -7.82
CA SER A 9 12.23 -4.65 -7.65
C SER A 9 13.59 -5.32 -7.55
N GLN A 10 14.67 -4.69 -8.04
CA GLN A 10 16.03 -5.22 -7.93
C GLN A 10 16.59 -5.08 -6.52
N LYS A 11 16.10 -4.11 -5.74
CA LYS A 11 16.51 -3.87 -4.35
C LYS A 11 15.55 -4.48 -3.34
N CYS A 12 14.33 -4.83 -3.76
CA CYS A 12 13.35 -5.43 -2.88
C CYS A 12 13.77 -6.86 -2.51
N ILE A 13 14.07 -7.10 -1.23
CA ILE A 13 14.35 -8.46 -0.73
C ILE A 13 13.08 -9.19 -0.25
N GLY A 14 11.93 -8.54 -0.26
CA GLY A 14 10.65 -9.14 0.13
C GLY A 14 10.53 -9.43 1.63
N CYS A 15 11.14 -8.60 2.48
CA CYS A 15 11.17 -8.78 3.94
C CYS A 15 9.87 -8.39 4.67
N LYS A 16 8.89 -7.79 3.98
CA LYS A 16 7.60 -7.34 4.56
C LYS A 16 7.69 -6.22 5.61
N ALA A 17 8.87 -5.63 5.84
CA ALA A 17 9.01 -4.47 6.75
C ALA A 17 8.09 -3.29 6.38
N CYS A 18 7.84 -3.04 5.09
CA CYS A 18 6.91 -2.01 4.63
C CYS A 18 5.44 -2.31 4.99
N GLU A 19 5.04 -3.58 5.07
CA GLU A 19 3.70 -3.97 5.52
C GLU A 19 3.54 -3.67 7.02
N VAL A 20 4.54 -4.07 7.83
CA VAL A 20 4.57 -3.81 9.27
C VAL A 20 4.52 -2.31 9.56
N ALA A 21 5.37 -1.53 8.91
CA ALA A 21 5.39 -0.07 9.05
C ALA A 21 4.04 0.56 8.68
N CYS A 22 3.39 0.09 7.62
CA CYS A 22 2.08 0.57 7.21
C CYS A 22 1.01 0.32 8.29
N VAL A 23 0.98 -0.89 8.86
CA VAL A 23 0.05 -1.22 9.94
C VAL A 23 0.31 -0.35 11.18
N MET A 24 1.56 -0.21 11.60
CA MET A 24 1.93 0.62 12.75
C MET A 24 1.55 2.09 12.54
N SER A 25 1.81 2.67 11.37
CA SER A 25 1.43 4.06 11.06
C SER A 25 -0.08 4.31 11.09
N HIS A 26 -0.88 3.26 10.95
CA HIS A 26 -2.35 3.29 11.03
C HIS A 26 -2.90 2.73 12.34
N ASN A 27 -2.01 2.47 13.31
CA ASN A 27 -2.33 1.96 14.63
C ASN A 27 -1.50 2.70 15.70
N GLU A 28 -1.41 4.03 15.60
CA GLU A 28 -0.75 4.90 16.59
C GLU A 28 0.72 4.51 16.87
N GLU A 29 1.44 4.05 15.85
CA GLU A 29 2.82 3.52 15.96
C GLU A 29 2.96 2.29 16.86
N GLN A 30 1.85 1.61 17.16
CA GLN A 30 1.82 0.39 17.96
C GLN A 30 1.75 -0.85 17.08
N HIS A 31 2.39 -1.92 17.57
CA HIS A 31 2.28 -3.24 16.95
C HIS A 31 0.87 -3.80 17.15
N VAL A 32 0.33 -4.44 16.11
CA VAL A 32 -0.87 -5.27 16.25
C VAL A 32 -0.45 -6.66 16.72
N LEU A 33 -1.11 -7.13 17.78
CA LEU A 33 -0.86 -8.47 18.34
C LEU A 33 -1.82 -9.53 17.78
N ASN A 34 -2.95 -9.09 17.21
CA ASN A 34 -3.91 -9.96 16.56
C ASN A 34 -3.69 -9.96 15.04
N VAL A 35 -3.59 -11.14 14.45
CA VAL A 35 -3.46 -11.33 13.01
C VAL A 35 -4.65 -10.72 12.25
N SER A 36 -5.86 -10.72 12.80
CA SER A 36 -7.03 -10.11 12.16
C SER A 36 -6.91 -8.58 12.01
N GLN A 37 -6.04 -7.95 12.78
CA GLN A 37 -5.75 -6.51 12.72
C GLN A 37 -4.52 -6.20 11.86
N PHE A 38 -3.79 -7.21 11.40
CA PHE A 38 -2.67 -7.04 10.46
C PHE A 38 -3.21 -6.87 9.03
N VAL A 39 -3.73 -5.67 8.73
CA VAL A 39 -4.33 -5.34 7.44
C VAL A 39 -3.57 -4.17 6.78
N PRO A 40 -2.37 -4.44 6.22
CA PRO A 40 -1.56 -3.40 5.57
C PRO A 40 -2.21 -2.90 4.28
N ARG A 41 -2.02 -1.62 3.96
CA ARG A 41 -2.41 -1.01 2.66
C ARG A 41 -1.34 -1.17 1.57
N ILE A 42 -0.24 -1.84 1.92
CA ILE A 42 0.88 -2.22 1.06
C ILE A 42 0.96 -3.74 1.07
N THR A 43 1.22 -4.36 -0.08
CA THR A 43 1.33 -5.82 -0.17
C THR A 43 2.63 -6.21 -0.86
N VAL A 44 3.51 -6.91 -0.16
CA VAL A 44 4.69 -7.51 -0.76
C VAL A 44 4.30 -8.67 -1.64
N VAL A 45 4.66 -8.58 -2.91
CA VAL A 45 4.45 -9.63 -3.92
C VAL A 45 5.78 -10.32 -4.20
N LYS A 46 5.74 -11.65 -4.29
CA LYS A 46 6.88 -12.49 -4.65
C LYS A 46 6.43 -13.42 -5.76
N MET A 47 7.09 -13.36 -6.90
CA MET A 47 6.80 -14.24 -8.03
C MET A 47 8.10 -14.62 -8.71
N ASN A 48 8.43 -15.92 -8.69
CA ASN A 48 9.72 -16.44 -9.14
C ASN A 48 10.89 -15.67 -8.48
N ASN A 49 11.78 -15.10 -9.30
CA ASN A 49 12.91 -14.30 -8.85
C ASN A 49 12.59 -12.80 -8.70
N GLN A 50 11.34 -12.38 -8.90
CA GLN A 50 10.92 -10.99 -8.75
C GLN A 50 10.24 -10.77 -7.41
N ARG A 51 10.57 -9.63 -6.81
CA ARG A 51 10.03 -9.18 -5.53
C ARG A 51 9.64 -7.72 -5.67
N GLY A 52 8.54 -7.34 -5.05
CA GLY A 52 8.06 -5.97 -5.08
C GLY A 52 7.06 -5.71 -3.98
N ALA A 53 6.55 -4.49 -3.95
CA ALA A 53 5.46 -4.09 -3.09
C ALA A 53 4.41 -3.39 -3.95
N ALA A 54 3.21 -3.93 -3.96
CA ALA A 54 2.05 -3.29 -4.55
C ALA A 54 1.48 -2.28 -3.56
N THR A 55 1.18 -1.07 -4.04
CA THR A 55 0.57 0.01 -3.26
C THR A 55 -0.59 0.60 -4.06
N CYS A 56 -1.47 1.35 -3.40
CA CYS A 56 -2.28 2.32 -4.14
C CYS A 56 -1.32 3.26 -4.89
N HIS A 57 -1.56 3.46 -6.18
CA HIS A 57 -0.74 4.34 -7.01
C HIS A 57 -1.17 5.81 -6.92
N HIS A 58 -2.28 6.10 -6.24
CA HIS A 58 -2.89 7.43 -6.22
C HIS A 58 -3.00 8.01 -7.63
N CYS A 59 -3.51 7.20 -8.57
CA CYS A 59 -3.54 7.51 -9.98
C CYS A 59 -4.17 8.88 -10.24
N GLU A 60 -3.58 9.65 -11.15
CA GLU A 60 -4.13 10.92 -11.62
C GLU A 60 -5.51 10.71 -12.26
N ASP A 61 -5.64 9.70 -13.12
CA ASP A 61 -6.91 9.25 -13.70
C ASP A 61 -7.45 8.00 -13.00
N ALA A 62 -7.79 8.09 -11.71
CA ALA A 62 -8.20 6.96 -10.88
C ALA A 62 -9.57 6.34 -11.29
N PRO A 63 -9.59 5.16 -11.95
CA PRO A 63 -10.86 4.55 -12.38
C PRO A 63 -11.74 4.14 -11.20
N CYS A 64 -11.13 3.75 -10.08
CA CYS A 64 -11.83 3.40 -8.85
C CYS A 64 -12.65 4.58 -8.27
N ALA A 65 -12.16 5.81 -8.41
CA ALA A 65 -12.89 7.00 -8.02
C ALA A 65 -14.05 7.28 -9.01
N ARG A 66 -13.79 7.18 -10.32
CA ARG A 66 -14.82 7.40 -11.36
C ARG A 66 -15.97 6.40 -11.28
N SER A 67 -15.69 5.15 -10.93
CA SER A 67 -16.70 4.11 -10.85
C SER A 67 -17.46 4.10 -9.51
N CYS A 68 -17.10 4.94 -8.53
CA CYS A 68 -17.70 4.91 -7.20
C CYS A 68 -19.10 5.55 -7.22
N PRO A 69 -20.20 4.79 -7.08
CA PRO A 69 -21.56 5.31 -7.27
C PRO A 69 -21.97 6.32 -6.19
N ASN A 70 -21.41 6.17 -4.99
CA ASN A 70 -21.76 6.98 -3.82
C ASN A 70 -20.70 8.05 -3.51
N GLY A 71 -19.67 8.19 -4.37
CA GLY A 71 -18.62 9.21 -4.19
C GLY A 71 -17.72 9.03 -2.95
N ALA A 72 -17.65 7.82 -2.39
CA ALA A 72 -16.84 7.51 -1.22
C ALA A 72 -15.32 7.54 -1.51
N ILE A 73 -14.92 7.26 -2.76
CA ILE A 73 -13.53 7.32 -3.21
C ILE A 73 -13.31 8.63 -3.96
N ARG A 74 -12.47 9.50 -3.41
CA ARG A 74 -12.12 10.80 -3.99
C ARG A 74 -10.64 11.08 -3.84
N GLN A 75 -10.09 11.93 -4.70
CA GLN A 75 -8.77 12.50 -4.49
C GLN A 75 -8.86 13.57 -3.39
N ALA A 76 -8.06 13.41 -2.34
CA ALA A 76 -7.84 14.47 -1.35
C ALA A 76 -6.71 15.37 -1.86
N GLY A 77 -6.91 16.69 -1.74
CA GLY A 77 -5.93 17.71 -2.12
C GLY A 77 -4.70 17.73 -1.22
#